data_AF-A0A7C6T3P8-F1
#
_entry.id   AF-A0A7C6T3P8-F1
#
_cell.length_a   1.000
_cell.length_b   1.000
_cell.length_c   1.000
_cell.angle_alpha   90.00
_cell.angle_beta   90.00
_cell.angle_gamma   90.00
#
_symmetry.space_group_name_H-M   'P 1'
#
loop_
_entity.id
_entity.type
_entity.pdbx_description
1 polymer ?
#
loop_
_entity_poly.entity_id
_entity_poly.type
_entity_poly.pdbx_seq_one_letter_code
_entity_poly.pdbx_strand_id
1 'polypeptide(L)'
;MILAYLILFVSALFLVWQGTLSVEMGLVLMSIALGAIVWKRIRGLQTKRRIRMETRERKAKWGGVLTVVTGLSSLTGMACHLFITRNDELIVEDMVGIRLIPLSEISRVGLFYGRSLEGQSDRQMMNHLKFKTIPRFSSVRAWVTRNPKARKRLLLAIRFEKPLNEWEYSEMVVFSDLDDVGNLKAFSLRPEIAVKMAIMPKRLRKRRSVKKQEGETGTTEPLAWELSHHLAGKSLPADTIEMLPLTDRPRADSPEK
;
A
#
# COMPACT_ATOMS: atom_id res chain seq x y z
N MET A 1 -20.69 11.88 -7.63
CA MET A 1 -21.35 13.10 -7.08
C MET A 1 -21.18 14.31 -7.98
N ILE A 2 -19.96 14.78 -8.32
CA ILE A 2 -19.82 15.88 -9.30
C ILE A 2 -20.44 15.50 -10.65
N LEU A 3 -20.19 14.27 -11.11
CA LEU A 3 -20.82 13.73 -12.32
C LEU A 3 -22.37 13.73 -12.25
N ALA A 4 -22.95 13.49 -11.07
CA ALA A 4 -24.41 13.47 -10.92
C ALA A 4 -25.00 14.88 -11.07
N TYR A 5 -24.34 15.91 -10.51
CA TYR A 5 -24.75 17.30 -10.73
C TYR A 5 -24.55 17.74 -12.18
N LEU A 6 -23.50 17.24 -12.85
CA LEU A 6 -23.28 17.52 -14.27
C LEU A 6 -24.38 16.89 -15.13
N ILE A 7 -24.73 15.63 -14.85
CA ILE A 7 -25.85 14.96 -15.52
C ILE A 7 -27.14 15.74 -15.26
N LEU A 8 -27.43 16.12 -14.01
CA LEU A 8 -28.63 16.90 -13.67
C LEU A 8 -28.68 18.21 -14.45
N PHE A 9 -27.55 18.92 -14.55
CA PHE A 9 -27.45 20.17 -15.31
C PHE A 9 -27.75 19.94 -16.80
N VAL A 10 -27.12 18.96 -17.42
CA VAL A 10 -27.31 18.64 -18.85
C VAL A 10 -28.73 18.15 -19.12
N SER A 11 -29.28 17.31 -18.24
CA SER A 11 -30.66 16.84 -18.33
C SER A 11 -31.67 17.97 -18.20
N ALA A 12 -31.48 18.89 -17.26
CA ALA A 12 -32.35 20.06 -17.12
C ALA A 12 -32.29 20.97 -18.36
N LEU A 13 -31.09 21.21 -18.89
CA LEU A 13 -30.91 21.98 -20.14
C LEU A 13 -31.63 21.32 -21.32
N PHE A 14 -31.53 20.00 -21.45
CA PHE A 14 -32.17 19.25 -22.52
C PHE A 14 -33.72 19.28 -22.40
N LEU A 15 -34.25 19.15 -21.19
CA LEU A 15 -35.69 19.18 -20.94
C LEU A 15 -36.31 20.57 -21.20
N VAL A 16 -35.57 21.65 -20.92
CA VAL A 16 -35.97 23.01 -21.31
C VAL A 16 -35.93 23.16 -22.83
N TRP A 17 -34.88 22.66 -23.48
CA TRP A 17 -34.75 22.72 -24.95
C TRP A 17 -35.89 21.99 -25.66
N GLN A 18 -36.33 20.84 -25.15
CA GLN A 18 -37.46 20.09 -25.68
C GLN A 18 -38.83 20.71 -25.35
N GLY A 19 -38.89 21.78 -24.55
CA GLY A 19 -40.13 22.41 -24.10
C GLY A 19 -40.91 21.59 -23.06
N THR A 20 -40.37 20.47 -22.59
CA THR A 20 -41.00 19.61 -21.57
C THR A 20 -40.95 20.17 -20.16
N LEU A 21 -39.97 21.03 -19.87
CA LEU A 21 -39.80 21.68 -18.56
C LEU A 21 -39.94 23.20 -18.73
N SER A 22 -40.68 23.84 -17.82
CA SER A 22 -40.79 25.31 -17.83
C SER A 22 -39.41 25.95 -17.64
N VAL A 23 -39.19 27.07 -18.35
CA VAL A 23 -37.90 27.78 -18.34
C VAL A 23 -37.50 28.18 -16.91
N GLU A 24 -38.47 28.62 -16.10
CA GLU A 24 -38.26 29.00 -14.70
C GLU A 24 -37.71 27.83 -13.88
N MET A 25 -38.36 26.67 -13.92
CA MET A 25 -37.94 25.48 -13.17
C MET A 25 -36.60 24.94 -13.67
N GLY A 26 -36.38 24.98 -14.98
CA GLY A 26 -35.11 24.60 -15.59
C GLY A 26 -33.95 25.46 -15.12
N LEU A 27 -34.12 26.78 -15.08
CA LEU A 27 -33.10 27.71 -14.59
C LEU A 27 -32.80 27.50 -13.10
N VAL A 28 -33.83 27.24 -12.28
CA VAL A 28 -33.63 26.90 -10.85
C VAL A 28 -32.81 25.62 -10.69
N LEU A 29 -33.13 24.55 -11.42
CA LEU A 29 -32.37 23.30 -11.36
C LEU A 29 -30.92 23.46 -11.84
N MET A 30 -30.73 24.18 -12.95
CA MET A 30 -29.41 24.47 -13.50
C MET A 30 -28.56 25.30 -12.53
N SER A 31 -29.14 26.33 -11.91
CA SER A 31 -28.44 27.18 -10.94
C SER A 31 -28.06 26.42 -9.66
N ILE A 32 -28.95 25.56 -9.13
CA ILE A 32 -28.64 24.70 -7.98
C ILE A 32 -27.50 23.73 -8.32
N ALA A 33 -27.55 23.09 -9.49
CA ALA A 33 -26.51 22.15 -9.92
C ALA A 33 -25.15 22.84 -10.06
N LEU A 34 -25.12 24.00 -10.74
CA LEU A 34 -23.91 24.79 -10.93
C LEU A 34 -23.38 25.30 -9.58
N GLY A 35 -24.25 25.85 -8.73
CA GLY A 35 -23.93 26.31 -7.39
C GLY A 35 -23.32 25.21 -6.53
N ALA A 36 -23.88 24.00 -6.55
CA ALA A 36 -23.35 22.85 -5.82
C ALA A 36 -21.96 22.43 -6.33
N ILE A 37 -21.73 22.45 -7.65
CA ILE A 37 -20.42 22.15 -8.25
C ILE A 37 -19.38 23.19 -7.82
N VAL A 38 -19.71 24.48 -7.94
CA VAL A 38 -18.84 25.60 -7.57
C VAL A 38 -18.53 25.58 -6.08
N TRP A 39 -19.54 25.43 -5.22
CA TRP A 39 -19.38 25.33 -3.77
C TRP A 39 -18.42 24.21 -3.36
N LYS A 40 -18.59 23.03 -3.96
CA LYS A 40 -17.73 21.88 -3.68
C LYS A 40 -16.29 22.11 -4.11
N ARG A 41 -16.08 22.79 -5.24
CA ARG A 41 -14.75 23.19 -5.71
C ARG A 41 -14.11 24.20 -4.75
N ILE A 42 -14.85 25.22 -4.33
CA ILE A 42 -14.37 26.25 -3.39
C ILE A 42 -13.97 25.61 -2.06
N ARG A 43 -14.83 24.77 -1.46
CA ARG A 43 -14.49 24.08 -0.21
C ARG A 43 -13.23 23.24 -0.35
N GLY A 44 -13.11 22.46 -1.44
CA GLY A 44 -11.90 21.66 -1.67
C GLY A 44 -10.62 22.51 -1.80
N LEU A 45 -10.72 23.69 -2.42
CA LEU A 45 -9.61 24.64 -2.50
C LEU A 45 -9.29 25.26 -1.14
N GLN A 46 -10.31 25.62 -0.35
CA GLN A 46 -10.13 26.16 1.00
C GLN A 46 -9.41 25.17 1.91
N THR A 47 -9.80 23.90 1.93
CA THR A 47 -9.11 22.86 2.72
C THR A 47 -7.65 22.73 2.30
N LYS A 48 -7.37 22.70 1.00
CA LYS A 48 -5.99 22.65 0.49
C LYS A 48 -5.18 23.90 0.84
N ARG A 49 -5.79 25.08 0.78
CA ARG A 49 -5.15 26.34 1.18
C ARG A 49 -4.84 26.35 2.68
N ARG A 50 -5.79 25.92 3.51
CA ARG A 50 -5.60 25.80 4.96
C ARG A 50 -4.41 24.90 5.30
N ILE A 51 -4.33 23.71 4.71
CA ILE A 51 -3.21 22.78 4.95
C ILE A 51 -1.89 23.38 4.49
N ARG A 52 -1.87 24.08 3.36
CA ARG A 52 -0.65 24.78 2.89
C ARG A 52 -0.21 25.88 3.84
N MET A 53 -1.15 26.63 4.42
CA MET A 53 -0.87 27.64 5.43
C MET A 53 -0.28 27.00 6.69
N GLU A 54 -0.95 25.98 7.25
CA GLU A 54 -0.47 25.23 8.42
C GLU A 54 0.92 24.61 8.17
N THR A 55 1.15 24.06 6.97
CA THR A 55 2.46 23.50 6.57
C THR A 55 3.54 24.59 6.56
N ARG A 56 3.21 25.80 6.08
CA ARG A 56 4.15 26.93 6.01
C ARG A 56 4.45 27.49 7.40
N GLU A 57 3.44 27.64 8.25
CA GLU A 57 3.57 28.08 9.64
C GLU A 57 4.51 27.16 10.42
N ARG A 58 4.36 25.84 10.23
CA ARG A 58 5.21 24.82 10.88
C ARG A 58 6.56 24.60 10.19
N LYS A 59 6.88 25.39 9.16
CA LYS A 59 8.11 25.26 8.33
C LYS A 59 8.32 23.82 7.81
N ALA A 60 7.25 23.08 7.58
CA ALA A 60 7.27 21.68 7.22
C ALA A 60 7.55 21.48 5.71
N LYS A 61 8.24 20.39 5.35
CA LYS A 61 8.49 19.96 3.96
C LYS A 61 7.21 19.40 3.32
N TRP A 62 6.33 18.82 4.12
CA TRP A 62 5.05 18.26 3.68
C TRP A 62 4.04 18.34 4.82
N GLY A 63 2.76 18.50 4.46
CA GLY A 63 1.64 18.46 5.39
C GLY A 63 0.41 17.86 4.72
N GLY A 64 -0.36 17.11 5.49
CA GLY A 64 -1.56 16.44 5.03
C GLY A 64 -2.50 16.09 6.18
N VAL A 65 -3.79 15.97 5.89
CA VAL A 65 -4.79 15.51 6.86
C VAL A 65 -5.21 14.10 6.47
N LEU A 66 -5.11 13.17 7.42
CA LEU A 66 -5.52 11.78 7.26
C LEU A 66 -6.47 11.38 8.37
N THR A 67 -7.27 10.35 8.14
CA THR A 67 -8.15 9.78 9.15
C THR A 67 -7.44 8.68 9.91
N VAL A 68 -7.44 8.74 11.25
CA VAL A 68 -6.89 7.68 12.10
C VAL A 68 -7.75 6.43 12.00
N VAL A 69 -7.13 5.29 11.71
CA VAL A 69 -7.82 3.99 11.68
C VAL A 69 -7.50 3.23 12.97
N THR A 70 -6.22 3.11 13.30
CA THR A 70 -5.75 2.40 14.51
C THR A 70 -4.43 2.95 15.01
N GLY A 71 -4.14 2.72 16.29
CA GLY A 71 -2.78 2.75 16.83
C GLY A 71 -2.35 4.08 17.46
N LEU A 72 -3.23 5.08 17.50
CA LEU A 72 -3.08 6.29 18.32
C LEU A 72 -4.12 6.26 19.44
N SER A 73 -3.91 7.09 20.48
CA SER A 73 -4.90 7.35 21.54
C SER A 73 -6.20 7.97 21.03
N SER A 74 -6.17 8.60 19.85
CA SER A 74 -7.34 9.22 19.25
C SER A 74 -8.39 8.19 18.82
N LEU A 75 -9.65 8.62 18.87
CA LEU A 75 -10.78 7.81 18.42
C LEU A 75 -10.62 7.45 16.93
N THR A 76 -10.79 6.16 16.62
CA THR A 76 -10.83 5.67 15.24
C THR A 76 -11.87 6.45 14.42
N GLY A 77 -11.47 6.96 13.27
CA GLY A 77 -12.31 7.79 12.39
C GLY A 77 -12.09 9.30 12.53
N MET A 78 -11.27 9.75 13.49
CA MET A 78 -10.94 11.17 13.64
C MET A 78 -9.91 11.64 12.63
N ALA A 79 -10.00 12.91 12.24
CA ALA A 79 -8.99 13.56 11.41
C ALA A 79 -7.73 13.84 12.25
N CYS A 80 -6.57 13.61 11.64
CA CYS A 80 -5.25 13.83 12.21
C CYS A 80 -4.40 14.57 11.19
N HIS A 81 -3.73 15.62 11.66
CA HIS A 81 -2.82 16.42 10.86
C HIS A 81 -1.42 15.81 10.97
N LEU A 82 -0.82 15.55 9.82
CA LEU A 82 0.52 14.96 9.72
C LEU A 82 1.43 15.93 8.99
N PHE A 83 2.60 16.20 9.58
CA PHE A 83 3.60 17.07 8.98
C PHE A 83 4.98 16.44 9.03
N ILE A 84 5.78 16.61 7.98
CA ILE A 84 7.20 16.27 8.01
C ILE A 84 7.98 17.56 8.13
N THR A 85 8.73 17.72 9.21
CA THR A 85 9.56 18.90 9.46
C THR A 85 10.82 18.89 8.59
N ARG A 86 11.58 19.99 8.63
CA ARG A 86 12.91 20.02 7.99
C ARG A 86 13.96 19.22 8.73
N ASN A 87 13.74 19.02 10.03
CA ASN A 87 14.63 18.28 10.93
C ASN A 87 14.34 16.77 10.89
N ASP A 88 13.62 16.30 9.88
CA ASP A 88 13.27 14.90 9.69
C ASP A 88 12.53 14.31 10.90
N GLU A 89 11.52 15.06 11.36
CA GLU A 89 10.55 14.62 12.36
C GLU A 89 9.16 14.57 11.73
N LEU A 90 8.39 13.56 12.11
CA LEU A 90 6.97 13.44 11.81
C LEU A 90 6.17 14.02 12.97
N ILE A 91 5.50 15.15 12.73
CA ILE A 91 4.51 15.69 13.65
C ILE A 91 3.18 14.99 13.40
N VAL A 92 2.60 14.41 14.44
CA VAL A 92 1.27 13.81 14.45
C VAL A 92 0.42 14.62 15.41
N GLU A 93 -0.54 15.37 14.88
CA GLU A 93 -1.46 16.18 15.66
C GLU A 93 -2.85 15.59 15.56
N ASP A 94 -3.36 15.13 16.70
CA ASP A 94 -4.72 14.65 16.85
C ASP A 94 -5.48 15.49 17.86
N MET A 95 -6.72 15.10 18.19
CA MET A 95 -7.54 15.82 19.17
C MET A 95 -6.99 15.72 20.61
N VAL A 96 -6.14 14.72 20.88
CA VAL A 96 -5.58 14.47 22.22
C VAL A 96 -4.33 15.32 22.42
N GLY A 97 -3.53 15.51 21.37
CA GLY A 97 -2.42 16.45 21.39
C GLY A 97 -1.48 16.37 20.19
N ILE A 98 -0.32 17.01 20.33
CA ILE A 98 0.75 17.03 19.33
C ILE A 98 1.84 16.06 19.76
N ARG A 99 2.22 15.16 18.85
CA ARG A 99 3.32 14.21 19.03
C ARG A 99 4.41 14.46 18.00
N LEU A 100 5.65 14.44 18.45
CA LEU A 100 6.83 14.59 17.61
C LEU A 100 7.53 13.23 17.57
N ILE A 101 7.62 12.64 16.38
CA ILE A 101 8.24 11.33 16.18
C ILE A 101 9.42 11.51 15.23
N PRO A 102 10.67 11.36 15.71
CA PRO A 102 11.84 11.38 14.84
C PRO A 102 11.72 10.33 13.73
N LEU A 103 12.06 10.68 12.49
CA LEU A 103 12.01 9.71 11.38
C LEU A 103 13.00 8.55 11.61
N SER A 104 14.04 8.72 12.44
CA SER A 104 14.94 7.66 12.88
C SER A 104 14.19 6.53 13.59
N GLU A 105 13.22 6.86 14.45
CA GLU A 105 12.41 5.91 15.23
C GLU A 105 11.34 5.19 14.41
N ILE A 106 11.11 5.62 13.17
CA ILE A 106 10.22 4.91 12.25
C ILE A 106 10.98 3.74 11.64
N SER A 107 10.49 2.52 11.84
CA SER A 107 11.09 1.31 11.28
C SER A 107 10.75 1.16 9.79
N ARG A 108 9.45 1.26 9.45
CA ARG A 108 8.96 1.06 8.09
C ARG A 108 7.66 1.82 7.87
N VAL A 109 7.48 2.30 6.64
CA VAL A 109 6.24 2.94 6.19
C VAL A 109 5.63 2.10 5.08
N GLY A 110 4.39 1.65 5.25
CA GLY A 110 3.63 0.91 4.25
C GLY A 110 2.57 1.78 3.60
N LEU A 111 2.51 1.82 2.27
CA LEU A 111 1.47 2.51 1.52
C LEU A 111 0.70 1.50 0.68
N PHE A 112 -0.60 1.34 0.92
CA PHE A 112 -1.43 0.35 0.22
C PHE A 112 -2.88 0.82 0.06
N TYR A 113 -3.69 0.10 -0.72
CA TYR A 113 -5.10 0.43 -0.92
C TYR A 113 -5.99 -0.36 0.04
N GLY A 114 -7.12 0.22 0.48
CA GLY A 114 -8.06 -0.50 1.36
C GLY A 114 -8.55 -1.82 0.77
N ARG A 115 -8.79 -1.87 -0.54
CA ARG A 115 -9.15 -3.10 -1.26
C ARG A 115 -8.08 -4.20 -1.15
N SER A 116 -6.81 -3.85 -0.97
CA SER A 116 -5.75 -4.84 -0.80
C SER A 116 -5.90 -5.66 0.48
N LEU A 117 -6.45 -5.06 1.54
CA LEU A 117 -6.66 -5.74 2.83
C LEU A 117 -7.76 -6.80 2.79
N GLU A 118 -8.75 -6.66 1.91
CA GLU A 118 -9.86 -7.61 1.77
C GLU A 118 -9.42 -8.90 1.08
N GLY A 119 -8.46 -8.81 0.16
CA GLY A 119 -8.00 -9.93 -0.66
C GLY A 119 -6.72 -10.61 -0.19
N GLN A 120 -6.10 -10.13 0.89
CA GLN A 120 -4.80 -10.62 1.36
C GLN A 120 -4.78 -10.90 2.86
N SER A 121 -4.08 -11.97 3.24
CA SER A 121 -3.83 -12.28 4.65
C SER A 121 -2.77 -11.35 5.27
N ASP A 122 -2.72 -11.28 6.60
CA ASP A 122 -1.73 -10.45 7.31
C ASP A 122 -0.29 -10.82 6.97
N ARG A 123 -0.03 -12.12 6.73
CA ARG A 123 1.28 -12.61 6.28
C ARG A 123 1.63 -12.16 4.86
N GLN A 124 0.65 -12.13 3.95
CA GLN A 124 0.86 -11.61 2.60
C GLN A 124 1.13 -10.10 2.62
N MET A 125 0.35 -9.36 3.42
CA MET A 125 0.56 -7.93 3.64
C MET A 125 1.93 -7.63 4.23
N MET A 126 2.38 -8.42 5.22
CA MET A 126 3.73 -8.32 5.79
C MET A 126 4.82 -8.43 4.72
N ASN A 127 4.73 -9.45 3.85
CA ASN A 127 5.70 -9.67 2.78
C ASN A 127 5.71 -8.52 1.77
N HIS A 128 4.54 -8.00 1.39
CA HIS A 128 4.44 -6.87 0.46
C HIS A 128 4.95 -5.55 1.05
N LEU A 129 4.66 -5.30 2.32
CA LEU A 129 5.08 -4.08 3.02
C LEU A 129 6.50 -4.19 3.61
N LYS A 130 7.14 -5.36 3.50
CA LYS A 130 8.48 -5.65 4.06
C LYS A 130 8.56 -5.36 5.56
N PHE A 131 7.52 -5.70 6.30
CA PHE A 131 7.53 -5.60 7.76
C PHE A 131 8.28 -6.80 8.36
N LYS A 132 9.02 -6.56 9.45
CA LYS A 132 9.81 -7.61 10.13
C LYS A 132 8.93 -8.63 10.87
N THR A 133 7.77 -8.21 11.36
CA THR A 133 6.81 -9.10 12.05
C THR A 133 5.41 -8.94 11.47
N ILE A 134 4.55 -9.92 11.75
CA ILE A 134 3.20 -9.99 11.20
C ILE A 134 2.34 -8.85 11.78
N PRO A 135 1.88 -7.89 10.95
CA PRO A 135 1.01 -6.82 11.40
C PRO A 135 -0.41 -7.35 11.65
N ARG A 136 -1.05 -6.92 12.74
CA ARG A 136 -2.45 -7.25 13.04
C ARG A 136 -3.38 -6.27 12.33
N PHE A 137 -3.83 -6.60 11.12
CA PHE A 137 -4.73 -5.73 10.34
C PHE A 137 -6.22 -6.01 10.56
N SER A 138 -6.60 -6.86 11.53
CA SER A 138 -8.00 -7.20 11.82
C SER A 138 -8.87 -5.96 12.07
N SER A 139 -8.43 -5.04 12.93
CA SER A 139 -9.14 -3.79 13.23
C SER A 139 -9.24 -2.87 12.02
N VAL A 140 -8.18 -2.81 11.19
CA VAL A 140 -8.17 -2.01 9.96
C VAL A 140 -9.14 -2.59 8.93
N ARG A 141 -9.19 -3.93 8.78
CA ARG A 141 -10.18 -4.60 7.93
C ARG A 141 -11.60 -4.28 8.39
N ALA A 142 -11.90 -4.45 9.68
CA ALA A 142 -13.22 -4.15 10.22
C ALA A 142 -13.64 -2.69 9.95
N TRP A 143 -12.70 -1.75 10.09
CA TRP A 143 -12.96 -0.34 9.79
C TRP A 143 -13.19 -0.08 8.30
N VAL A 144 -12.41 -0.68 7.40
CA VAL A 144 -12.58 -0.57 5.94
C VAL A 144 -13.90 -1.18 5.49
N THR A 145 -14.36 -2.27 6.12
CA THR A 145 -15.67 -2.87 5.85
C THR A 145 -16.80 -1.91 6.19
N ARG A 146 -16.72 -1.22 7.35
CA ARG A 146 -17.69 -0.18 7.76
C ARG A 146 -17.60 1.09 6.92
N ASN A 147 -16.42 1.40 6.35
CA ASN A 147 -16.16 2.60 5.56
C ASN A 147 -15.86 2.25 4.09
N PRO A 148 -16.88 1.95 3.26
CA PRO A 148 -16.67 1.48 1.88
C PRO A 148 -15.92 2.49 1.00
N LYS A 149 -15.96 3.78 1.34
CA LYS A 149 -15.15 4.82 0.67
C LYS A 149 -13.65 4.55 0.80
N ALA A 150 -13.19 4.02 1.94
CA ALA A 150 -11.78 3.73 2.21
C ALA A 150 -11.20 2.65 1.29
N ARG A 151 -12.03 1.72 0.78
CA ARG A 151 -11.58 0.62 -0.09
C ARG A 151 -10.83 1.10 -1.35
N LYS A 152 -11.26 2.25 -1.90
CA LYS A 152 -10.67 2.84 -3.12
C LYS A 152 -9.55 3.85 -2.80
N ARG A 153 -9.30 4.12 -1.52
CA ARG A 153 -8.34 5.12 -1.04
C ARG A 153 -7.05 4.47 -0.57
N LEU A 154 -6.01 5.30 -0.45
CA LEU A 154 -4.72 4.92 0.08
C LEU A 154 -4.78 4.92 1.61
N LEU A 155 -4.14 3.91 2.19
CA LEU A 155 -3.88 3.76 3.61
C LEU A 155 -2.37 3.82 3.81
N LEU A 156 -1.99 4.54 4.86
CA LEU A 156 -0.62 4.72 5.32
C LEU A 156 -0.46 3.96 6.64
N ALA A 157 0.37 2.92 6.66
CA ALA A 157 0.79 2.25 7.88
C ALA A 157 2.19 2.73 8.26
N ILE A 158 2.38 3.13 9.51
CA ILE A 158 3.67 3.54 10.06
C ILE A 158 3.99 2.59 11.19
N ARG A 159 5.12 1.90 11.09
CA ARG A 159 5.62 1.00 12.12
C ARG A 159 6.81 1.65 12.81
N PHE A 160 6.82 1.63 14.13
CA PHE A 160 7.88 2.24 14.95
C PHE A 160 8.90 1.19 15.39
N GLU A 161 10.13 1.63 15.67
CA GLU A 161 11.18 0.80 16.26
C GLU A 161 10.95 0.56 17.76
N LYS A 162 10.50 1.60 18.46
CA LYS A 162 10.04 1.54 19.85
C LYS A 162 8.55 1.88 19.91
N PRO A 163 7.78 1.29 20.83
CA PRO A 163 6.38 1.69 21.03
C PRO A 163 6.32 3.18 21.37
N LEU A 164 5.31 3.87 20.85
CA LEU A 164 5.13 5.32 21.02
C LEU A 164 4.99 5.76 22.48
N ASN A 165 4.52 4.86 23.36
CA ASN A 165 4.42 5.11 24.79
C ASN A 165 4.35 3.77 25.55
N GLU A 166 4.82 3.71 26.80
CA GLU A 166 4.70 2.51 27.65
C GLU A 166 3.24 2.15 27.96
N TRP A 167 2.36 3.15 27.97
CA TRP A 167 0.92 3.03 28.21
C TRP A 167 0.12 2.75 26.92
N GLU A 168 0.69 3.12 25.77
CA GLU A 168 0.11 2.91 24.44
C GLU A 168 1.03 1.97 23.66
N TYR A 169 0.93 0.67 23.94
CA TYR A 169 1.63 -0.41 23.23
C TYR A 169 1.10 -0.56 21.80
N SER A 170 1.36 0.46 20.97
CA SER A 170 1.04 0.46 19.56
C SER A 170 2.32 0.48 18.75
N GLU A 171 2.72 -0.71 18.29
CA GLU A 171 3.87 -0.87 17.40
C GLU A 171 3.61 -0.28 16.00
N MET A 172 2.34 -0.03 15.65
CA MET A 172 1.92 0.39 14.32
C MET A 172 0.69 1.28 14.36
N VAL A 173 0.77 2.41 13.66
CA VAL A 173 -0.35 3.31 13.40
C VAL A 173 -0.80 3.16 11.95
N VAL A 174 -2.10 3.18 11.71
CA VAL A 174 -2.67 3.16 10.37
C VAL A 174 -3.58 4.35 10.17
N PHE A 175 -3.35 5.06 9.07
CA PHE A 175 -4.13 6.21 8.62
C PHE A 175 -4.77 5.95 7.26
N SER A 176 -5.89 6.59 6.97
CA SER A 176 -6.60 6.53 5.70
C SER A 176 -6.74 7.92 5.08
N ASP A 177 -6.42 8.07 3.80
CA ASP A 177 -6.69 9.30 3.04
C ASP A 177 -8.12 9.25 2.47
N LEU A 178 -9.13 9.31 3.34
CA LEU A 178 -10.54 9.22 2.96
C LEU A 178 -10.94 10.36 2.00
N ASP A 179 -10.51 11.57 2.34
CA ASP A 179 -10.91 12.79 1.66
C ASP A 179 -9.99 13.18 0.49
N ASP A 180 -8.90 12.44 0.24
CA ASP A 180 -7.92 12.72 -0.83
C ASP A 180 -7.22 14.06 -0.63
N VAL A 181 -7.06 14.43 0.63
CA VAL A 181 -6.53 15.71 1.08
C VAL A 181 -5.09 15.55 1.59
N GLY A 182 -4.73 14.35 2.05
CA GLY A 182 -3.38 14.05 2.54
C GLY A 182 -2.31 14.07 1.45
N ASN A 183 -2.66 13.84 0.18
CA ASN A 183 -1.70 13.77 -0.92
C ASN A 183 -0.53 12.81 -0.62
N LEU A 184 -0.88 11.57 -0.25
CA LEU A 184 0.07 10.52 0.11
C LEU A 184 1.06 10.17 -1.02
N LYS A 185 0.76 10.54 -2.27
CA LYS A 185 1.70 10.42 -3.39
C LYS A 185 2.90 11.34 -3.22
N ALA A 186 2.67 12.61 -2.87
CA ALA A 186 3.77 13.55 -2.61
C ALA A 186 4.57 13.13 -1.38
N PHE A 187 3.89 12.63 -0.35
CA PHE A 187 4.53 12.03 0.83
C PHE A 187 5.48 10.88 0.44
N SER A 188 5.04 9.98 -0.45
CA SER A 188 5.86 8.84 -0.91
C SER A 188 7.09 9.17 -1.73
N LEU A 189 7.13 10.36 -2.34
CA LEU A 189 8.25 10.82 -3.16
C LEU A 189 9.34 11.53 -2.34
N ARG A 190 9.09 11.80 -1.05
CA ARG A 190 10.08 12.45 -0.19
C ARG A 190 11.21 11.47 0.13
N PRO A 191 12.49 11.84 -0.10
CA PRO A 191 13.61 10.90 0.04
C PRO A 191 13.71 10.33 1.45
N GLU A 192 13.41 11.14 2.47
CA GLU A 192 13.50 10.78 3.89
C GLU A 192 12.53 9.65 4.25
N ILE A 193 11.36 9.61 3.60
CA ILE A 193 10.36 8.57 3.80
C ILE A 193 10.55 7.43 2.80
N ALA A 194 10.89 7.73 1.55
CA ALA A 194 10.97 6.77 0.45
C ALA A 194 11.94 5.62 0.76
N VAL A 195 13.05 5.91 1.45
CA VAL A 195 14.03 4.90 1.90
C VAL A 195 13.38 3.85 2.83
N LYS A 196 12.46 4.28 3.69
CA LYS A 196 11.75 3.43 4.65
C LYS A 196 10.40 2.93 4.11
N MET A 197 10.00 3.36 2.91
CA MET A 197 8.67 3.07 2.38
C MET A 197 8.61 1.73 1.64
N ALA A 198 7.47 1.06 1.71
CA ALA A 198 7.08 -0.02 0.81
C ALA A 198 5.70 0.32 0.23
N ILE A 199 5.64 0.43 -1.10
CA ILE A 199 4.41 0.75 -1.83
C ILE A 199 3.84 -0.52 -2.42
N MET A 200 2.60 -0.82 -2.06
CA MET A 200 1.86 -1.92 -2.65
C MET A 200 1.11 -1.44 -3.90
N PRO A 201 1.35 -2.05 -5.08
CA PRO A 201 0.66 -1.66 -6.30
C PRO A 201 -0.84 -2.01 -6.24
N LYS A 202 -1.70 -1.18 -6.87
CA LYS A 202 -3.16 -1.38 -6.95
C LYS A 202 -3.60 -2.75 -7.45
N ARG A 203 -2.77 -3.35 -8.31
CA ARG A 203 -2.98 -4.68 -8.89
C ARG A 203 -1.66 -5.40 -8.84
N LEU A 204 -1.57 -6.44 -8.02
CA LEU A 204 -0.56 -7.47 -8.26
C LEU A 204 -0.94 -8.12 -9.58
N ARG A 205 -0.24 -7.75 -10.66
CA ARG A 205 -0.13 -8.63 -11.82
C ARG A 205 0.27 -9.98 -11.23
N LYS A 206 -0.60 -11.00 -11.35
CA LYS A 206 -0.21 -12.39 -11.12
C LYS A 206 0.99 -12.61 -12.05
N ARG A 207 2.22 -12.49 -11.52
CA ARG A 207 3.38 -13.09 -12.17
C ARG A 207 3.02 -14.57 -12.18
N ARG A 208 2.71 -15.10 -13.36
CA ARG A 208 2.76 -16.54 -13.60
C ARG A 208 4.19 -16.94 -13.25
N SER A 209 4.39 -17.42 -12.03
CA SER A 209 5.56 -18.21 -11.70
C SER A 209 5.43 -19.47 -12.54
N VAL A 210 6.24 -19.57 -13.60
CA VAL A 210 6.52 -20.85 -14.25
C VAL A 210 7.10 -21.73 -13.15
N LYS A 211 6.26 -22.63 -12.64
CA LYS A 211 6.66 -23.65 -11.70
C LYS A 211 7.47 -24.64 -12.53
N LYS A 212 8.80 -24.52 -12.45
CA LYS A 212 9.73 -25.55 -12.90
C LYS A 212 9.39 -26.79 -12.05
N GLN A 213 8.59 -27.70 -12.60
CA GLN A 213 8.41 -29.04 -12.04
C GLN A 213 9.67 -29.81 -12.42
N GLU A 214 10.58 -29.93 -11.47
CA GLU A 214 11.52 -31.05 -11.42
C GLU A 214 10.86 -32.14 -10.57
N GLY A 215 10.80 -33.35 -11.12
CA GLY A 215 10.57 -34.58 -10.37
C GLY A 215 9.30 -35.35 -10.71
N GLU A 216 9.24 -35.95 -11.90
CA GLU A 216 8.95 -37.39 -12.00
C GLU A 216 9.45 -37.93 -13.34
N THR A 217 10.14 -39.07 -13.24
CA THR A 217 11.05 -39.73 -14.18
C THR A 217 10.34 -40.69 -15.15
N GLY A 218 10.94 -40.86 -16.34
CA GLY A 218 10.69 -41.93 -17.32
C GLY A 218 9.67 -41.50 -18.38
N THR A 219 9.94 -41.47 -19.69
CA THR A 219 10.78 -42.36 -20.49
C THR A 219 11.11 -41.64 -21.81
N THR A 220 12.30 -41.91 -22.33
CA THR A 220 12.93 -41.49 -23.59
C THR A 220 12.03 -41.38 -24.83
N GLU A 221 12.09 -40.24 -25.52
CA GLU A 221 12.25 -40.15 -26.98
C GLU A 221 13.13 -38.92 -27.32
N PRO A 222 14.24 -39.08 -28.07
CA PRO A 222 15.16 -37.99 -28.38
C PRO A 222 14.66 -37.12 -29.55
N LEU A 223 14.89 -35.81 -29.43
CA LEU A 223 14.55 -34.81 -30.44
C LEU A 223 15.41 -35.01 -31.71
N ALA A 224 14.73 -35.08 -32.85
CA ALA A 224 15.23 -35.44 -34.18
C ALA A 224 16.17 -34.43 -34.87
N TRP A 225 17.00 -33.67 -34.14
CA TRP A 225 17.95 -32.72 -34.76
C TRP A 225 19.42 -32.96 -34.41
N GLU A 226 19.75 -33.90 -33.50
CA GLU A 226 21.14 -34.27 -33.18
C GLU A 226 21.76 -35.37 -34.07
N LEU A 227 21.08 -35.80 -35.16
CA LEU A 227 21.50 -36.95 -35.97
C LEU A 227 22.25 -36.63 -37.28
N SER A 228 22.69 -35.39 -37.53
CA SER A 228 23.29 -35.03 -38.84
C SER A 228 24.79 -34.72 -38.83
N HIS A 229 25.46 -34.71 -37.69
CA HIS A 229 26.91 -34.48 -37.65
C HIS A 229 27.55 -35.38 -36.61
N HIS A 230 27.98 -36.57 -37.03
CA HIS A 230 29.21 -37.26 -36.58
C HIS A 230 29.18 -38.73 -37.05
N LEU A 231 29.18 -38.94 -38.37
CA LEU A 231 29.75 -40.16 -38.96
C LEU A 231 31.10 -39.77 -39.58
N ALA A 232 32.13 -39.73 -38.76
CA ALA A 232 33.52 -39.76 -39.20
C ALA A 232 34.41 -40.31 -38.07
N GLY A 233 34.71 -41.61 -38.14
CA GLY A 233 36.05 -42.11 -37.86
C GLY A 233 36.45 -42.42 -36.41
N LYS A 234 36.42 -43.72 -36.11
CA LYS A 234 37.51 -44.54 -35.49
C LYS A 234 37.80 -44.47 -33.98
N SER A 235 37.42 -45.59 -33.35
CA SER A 235 38.19 -46.50 -32.45
C SER A 235 38.89 -45.98 -31.19
N LEU A 236 38.41 -46.47 -30.04
CA LEU A 236 39.11 -46.64 -28.77
C LEU A 236 40.09 -47.83 -28.81
N PRO A 237 41.01 -47.91 -27.84
CA PRO A 237 41.28 -49.18 -27.17
C PRO A 237 40.99 -49.11 -25.67
N ALA A 238 40.66 -50.29 -25.14
CA ALA A 238 40.26 -50.62 -23.79
C ALA A 238 41.46 -50.91 -22.87
N ASP A 239 41.14 -51.34 -21.64
CA ASP A 239 41.97 -51.95 -20.57
C ASP A 239 42.45 -50.94 -19.51
N THR A 240 42.33 -51.12 -18.18
CA THR A 240 42.12 -52.31 -17.33
C THR A 240 41.92 -51.88 -15.85
N ILE A 241 40.98 -52.53 -15.12
CA ILE A 241 41.04 -53.11 -13.74
C ILE A 241 41.67 -52.22 -12.60
N GLU A 242 41.11 -51.93 -11.41
CA GLU A 242 40.63 -52.81 -10.33
C GLU A 242 40.13 -52.02 -9.07
N MET A 243 39.13 -52.59 -8.38
CA MET A 243 38.87 -52.69 -6.91
C MET A 243 38.91 -51.49 -5.91
N LEU A 244 37.77 -51.34 -5.20
CA LEU A 244 37.57 -50.84 -3.82
C LEU A 244 38.16 -51.82 -2.78
N PRO A 245 38.50 -51.39 -1.54
CA PRO A 245 37.56 -51.40 -0.39
C PRO A 245 37.72 -50.18 0.57
N LEU A 246 36.68 -49.63 1.21
CA LEU A 246 35.92 -50.07 2.41
C LEU A 246 36.73 -50.00 3.75
N THR A 247 36.24 -49.18 4.69
CA THR A 247 36.45 -49.06 6.16
C THR A 247 36.59 -47.58 6.56
N ASP A 248 36.10 -47.02 7.67
CA ASP A 248 35.14 -47.41 8.71
C ASP A 248 34.65 -46.10 9.37
N ARG A 249 33.39 -46.05 9.79
CA ARG A 249 32.84 -45.17 10.84
C ARG A 249 32.53 -46.10 12.02
N PRO A 250 32.63 -45.70 13.32
CA PRO A 250 31.56 -44.87 13.89
C PRO A 250 31.86 -44.03 15.17
N ARG A 251 30.87 -43.17 15.49
CA ARG A 251 30.28 -42.74 16.79
C ARG A 251 31.20 -42.53 18.01
N ALA A 252 31.29 -41.32 18.56
CA ALA A 252 30.34 -40.65 19.48
C ALA A 252 30.38 -41.20 20.91
N ASP A 253 30.82 -40.37 21.86
CA ASP A 253 30.34 -40.34 23.24
C ASP A 253 30.49 -38.92 23.82
N SER A 254 29.50 -38.52 24.62
CA SER A 254 29.37 -37.22 25.30
C SER A 254 29.81 -37.36 26.79
N PRO A 255 29.45 -36.48 27.74
CA PRO A 255 30.41 -35.74 28.58
C PRO A 255 30.37 -36.12 30.08
N GLU A 256 31.41 -35.73 30.83
CA GLU A 256 31.47 -35.58 32.30
C GLU A 256 32.66 -34.62 32.59
N LYS A 257 32.66 -33.58 33.43
CA LYS A 257 31.86 -33.08 34.57
C LYS A 257 31.88 -31.55 34.56
#